data_AF-A0A533W8P9-F1
#
_entry.id   AF-A0A533W8P9-F1
#
_cell.length_a   1.000
_cell.length_b   1.000
_cell.length_c   1.000
_cell.angle_alpha   90.00
_cell.angle_beta   90.00
_cell.angle_gamma   90.00
#
_symmetry.space_group_name_H-M   'P 1'
#
loop_
_entity.id
_entity.type
_entity.pdbx_description
1 polymer ?
#
loop_
_entity_poly.entity_id
_entity_poly.type
_entity_poly.pdbx_seq_one_letter_code
_entity_poly.pdbx_strand_id
1 'polypeptide(L)' 'MFGLRFAYSRQAAANGGYLMPGRKSMVKRETHLLSPDQAKWRLNNWKAMIRAYREKGYSYPTISRIKKQVQKIAGQK' A
#
# COMPACT_ATOMS: atom_id res chain seq x y z
N MET A 1 3.19 22.54 26.39
CA MET A 1 1.80 22.16 26.02
C MET A 1 1.56 22.10 24.49
N PHE A 2 2.43 21.44 23.70
CA PHE A 2 2.18 21.21 22.25
C PHE A 2 2.33 19.74 21.84
N GLY A 3 3.37 19.04 22.35
CA GLY A 3 3.59 17.62 22.04
C GLY A 3 2.51 16.67 22.57
N LEU A 4 1.93 16.96 23.74
CA LEU A 4 0.87 16.13 24.33
C LEU A 4 -0.45 16.17 23.55
N ARG A 5 -0.83 17.33 22.99
CA ARG A 5 -2.02 17.47 22.14
C ARG A 5 -1.86 16.80 20.78
N PHE A 6 -0.67 16.87 20.16
CA PHE A 6 -0.34 16.17 18.91
C PHE A 6 -0.30 14.64 19.08
N ALA A 7 0.22 14.16 20.21
CA ALA A 7 0.25 12.75 20.55
C ALA A 7 -1.17 12.18 20.68
N TYR A 8 -2.08 12.90 21.33
CA TYR A 8 -3.46 12.45 21.52
C TYR A 8 -4.31 12.44 20.23
N SER A 9 -4.20 13.46 19.39
CA SER A 9 -4.95 13.53 18.12
C SER A 9 -4.50 12.48 17.08
N ARG A 10 -3.20 12.10 17.08
CA ARG A 10 -2.67 10.98 16.28
C ARG A 10 -3.07 9.61 16.84
N GLN A 11 -3.14 9.48 18.16
CA GLN A 11 -3.57 8.25 18.86
C GLN A 11 -5.05 7.95 18.57
N ALA A 12 -5.93 8.96 18.60
CA ALA A 12 -7.35 8.80 18.27
C ALA A 12 -7.59 8.44 16.79
N ALA A 13 -6.82 9.04 15.87
CA ALA A 13 -6.91 8.74 14.44
C ALA A 13 -6.37 7.34 14.08
N ALA A 14 -5.36 6.83 14.81
CA ALA A 14 -4.81 5.48 14.61
C ALA A 14 -5.69 4.38 15.22
N ASN A 15 -6.31 4.63 16.38
CA ASN A 15 -7.08 3.61 17.11
C ASN A 15 -8.47 3.33 16.53
N GLY A 16 -9.08 4.29 15.83
CA GLY A 16 -10.31 4.02 15.08
C GLY A 16 -10.11 3.56 13.63
N GLY A 17 -8.87 3.27 13.22
CA GLY A 17 -8.53 2.80 11.87
C GLY A 17 -8.41 3.91 10.81
N TYR A 18 -8.46 5.17 11.23
CA TYR A 18 -8.57 6.37 10.38
C TYR A 18 -7.20 6.96 9.96
N LEU A 19 -6.07 6.34 10.33
CA LEU A 19 -4.73 6.80 9.97
C LEU A 19 -3.91 5.72 9.26
N MET A 20 -3.95 5.77 7.93
CA MET A 20 -2.97 5.15 7.03
C MET A 20 -2.30 6.29 6.25
N PRO A 21 -1.26 6.97 6.78
CA PRO A 21 -0.93 8.29 6.24
C PRO A 21 -0.20 8.20 4.89
N GLY A 22 -0.91 8.61 3.83
CA GLY A 22 -0.38 9.01 2.52
C GLY A 22 -0.22 7.92 1.45
N ARG A 23 0.23 8.31 0.26
CA ARG A 23 0.43 7.38 -0.86
C ARG A 23 1.44 6.26 -0.58
N LYS A 24 2.37 6.50 0.36
CA LYS A 24 3.31 5.49 0.83
C LYS A 24 2.64 4.43 1.70
N SER A 25 1.63 4.79 2.52
CA SER A 25 0.90 3.83 3.36
C SER A 25 0.04 2.89 2.51
N MET A 26 -0.59 3.38 1.44
CA MET A 26 -1.40 2.55 0.53
C MET A 26 -0.55 1.51 -0.20
N VAL A 27 0.60 1.94 -0.71
CA VAL A 27 1.56 1.02 -1.33
C VAL A 27 2.02 0.01 -0.29
N LYS A 28 2.41 0.47 0.91
CA LYS A 28 2.84 -0.41 2.00
C LYS A 28 1.75 -1.40 2.39
N ARG A 29 0.47 -1.00 2.48
CA ARG A 29 -0.65 -1.90 2.77
C ARG A 29 -0.71 -3.07 1.79
N GLU A 30 -0.55 -2.79 0.50
CA GLU A 30 -0.68 -3.82 -0.53
C GLU A 30 0.56 -4.71 -0.68
N THR A 31 1.73 -4.24 -0.25
CA THR A 31 3.02 -4.90 -0.50
C THR A 31 3.71 -5.43 0.76
N HIS A 32 3.33 -4.98 1.96
CA HIS A 32 4.05 -5.30 3.20
C HIS A 32 4.00 -6.78 3.58
N LEU A 33 2.90 -7.47 3.28
CA LEU A 33 2.69 -8.88 3.64
C LEU A 33 2.76 -9.81 2.42
N LEU A 34 3.41 -9.38 1.34
CA LEU A 34 3.41 -10.12 0.08
C LEU A 34 4.61 -11.07 0.01
N SER A 35 4.36 -12.38 -0.17
CA SER A 35 5.41 -13.37 -0.43
C SER A 35 6.00 -13.22 -1.85
N PRO A 36 7.27 -13.58 -2.09
CA PRO A 36 7.88 -13.58 -3.42
C PRO A 36 7.06 -14.35 -4.47
N ASP A 37 6.46 -15.49 -4.11
CA ASP A 37 5.66 -16.28 -5.05
C ASP A 37 4.30 -15.63 -5.34
N GLN A 38 3.69 -15.02 -4.33
CA GLN A 38 2.48 -14.20 -4.51
C GLN A 38 2.79 -12.95 -5.35
N ALA A 39 3.97 -12.37 -5.20
CA ALA A 39 4.43 -11.25 -6.01
C ALA A 39 4.60 -11.66 -7.49
N LYS A 40 5.25 -12.80 -7.75
CA LYS A 40 5.36 -13.37 -9.11
C LYS A 40 3.98 -13.65 -9.71
N TRP A 41 3.06 -14.26 -8.95
CA TRP A 41 1.70 -14.52 -9.39
C TRP A 41 0.93 -13.23 -9.74
N ARG A 42 1.06 -12.18 -8.90
CA ARG A 42 0.45 -10.87 -9.17
C ARG A 42 1.02 -10.19 -10.41
N LEU A 43 2.31 -10.36 -10.69
CA LEU A 43 2.94 -9.82 -11.91
C LEU A 43 2.47 -10.58 -13.16
N ASN A 44 2.31 -11.90 -13.07
CA ASN A 44 1.77 -12.70 -14.17
C ASN A 44 0.29 -12.35 -14.46
N ASN A 45 -0.48 -12.03 -13.41
CA ASN A 45 -1.90 -11.65 -13.51
C ASN A 45 -2.13 -10.14 -13.43
N TRP A 46 -1.16 -9.33 -13.88
CA TRP A 46 -1.14 -7.90 -13.61
C TRP A 46 -2.33 -7.12 -14.18
N LYS A 47 -2.88 -7.51 -15.34
CA LYS A 47 -4.07 -6.86 -15.93
C LYS A 47 -5.29 -6.96 -15.02
N ALA A 48 -5.52 -8.15 -14.43
CA ALA A 48 -6.59 -8.36 -13.46
C ALA A 48 -6.34 -7.55 -12.17
N MET A 49 -5.08 -7.47 -11.72
CA MET A 49 -4.70 -6.65 -10.57
C MET A 49 -4.93 -5.16 -10.79
N ILE A 50 -4.62 -4.63 -11.97
CA ILE A 50 -4.95 -3.23 -12.30
C ILE A 50 -6.44 -3.00 -12.11
N ARG A 51 -7.30 -3.86 -12.66
CA ARG A 51 -8.76 -3.75 -12.49
C ARG A 51 -9.18 -3.76 -11.01
N ALA A 52 -8.71 -4.74 -10.23
CA ALA A 52 -9.02 -4.81 -8.80
C ALA A 52 -8.54 -3.58 -8.01
N TYR A 53 -7.36 -3.05 -8.33
CA TYR A 53 -6.86 -1.84 -7.69
C TYR A 53 -7.63 -0.58 -8.10
N ARG A 54 -8.13 -0.54 -9.35
CA ARG A 54 -9.01 0.55 -9.81
C ARG A 54 -10.36 0.49 -9.13
N GLU A 55 -10.92 -0.70 -8.93
CA GLU A 55 -12.16 -0.93 -8.17
C GLU A 55 -12.00 -0.53 -6.69
N LYS A 56 -10.82 -0.76 -6.09
CA LYS A 56 -10.46 -0.24 -4.76
C LYS A 56 -10.21 1.28 -4.70
N GLY A 57 -10.29 1.99 -5.83
CA GLY A 57 -10.12 3.44 -5.92
C GLY A 57 -8.67 3.92 -5.99
N TYR A 58 -7.70 3.05 -6.29
CA TYR A 58 -6.30 3.49 -6.44
C TYR A 58 -6.08 4.26 -7.74
N SER A 59 -5.29 5.33 -7.65
CA SER A 59 -4.82 6.07 -8.82
C SER A 59 -3.77 5.28 -9.59
N TYR A 60 -3.73 5.41 -10.92
CA TYR A 60 -2.71 4.76 -11.76
C TYR A 60 -1.28 5.02 -11.30
N PRO A 61 -0.92 6.25 -10.85
CA PRO A 61 0.40 6.49 -10.29
C PRO A 61 0.67 5.66 -9.00
N THR A 62 -0.34 5.34 -8.20
CA THR A 62 -0.20 4.47 -7.02
C THR A 62 -0.06 3.01 -7.42
N ILE A 63 -0.85 2.55 -8.40
CA ILE A 63 -0.74 1.21 -8.99
C ILE A 63 0.65 1.00 -9.61
N SER A 64 1.20 2.00 -10.29
CA SER A 64 2.58 1.97 -10.81
C SER A 64 3.62 1.79 -9.69
N ARG A 65 3.45 2.46 -8.54
CA ARG A 65 4.34 2.29 -7.37
C ARG A 65 4.19 0.93 -6.71
N ILE A 66 2.97 0.41 -6.62
CA ILE A 66 2.71 -0.97 -6.19
C ILE A 66 3.46 -1.93 -7.12
N LYS A 67 3.34 -1.76 -8.45
CA LYS A 67 4.06 -2.60 -9.43
C LYS A 67 5.56 -2.64 -9.17
N LYS A 68 6.19 -1.46 -9.02
CA LYS A 68 7.62 -1.35 -8.74
C LYS A 68 8.02 -2.06 -7.45
N GLN A 69 7.19 -1.98 -6.42
CA GLN A 69 7.47 -2.69 -5.16
C GLN A 69 7.26 -4.19 -5.28
N VAL A 70 6.23 -4.64 -5.99
CA VAL A 70 5.99 -6.06 -6.26
C VAL A 70 7.14 -6.66 -7.06
N GLN A 71 7.69 -5.95 -8.05
CA GLN A 71 8.87 -6.38 -8.82
C GLN A 71 10.11 -6.56 -7.94
N LYS A 72 10.35 -5.60 -7.03
CA LYS A 72 11.43 -5.70 -6.03
C LYS A 72 11.29 -6.93 -5.15
N ILE A 73 10.07 -7.23 -4.69
CA ILE A 73 9.79 -8.40 -3.83
C ILE A 73 9.93 -9.72 -4.62
N ALA A 74 9.57 -9.72 -5.90
CA ALA A 74 9.70 -10.88 -6.77
C ALA A 74 11.15 -11.23 -7.16
N GLY A 75 12.13 -10.37 -6.80
CA GLY A 75 13.54 -10.55 -7.16
C GLY A 75 13.86 -10.22 -8.62
N GLN A 76 12.94 -9.56 -9.33
CA GLN A 76 13.19 -9.07 -10.68
C GLN A 76 13.99 -7.76 -10.56
N LYS A 77 15.29 -7.83 -10.87
CA LYS A 77 16.18 -6.66 -10.98
C LYS A 77 15.78 -5.78 -12.15
#